data_AF-A0A9W7C4L4-F1
#
_entry.id   AF-A0A9W7C4L4-F1
#
_cell.length_a   1.000
_cell.length_b   1.000
_cell.length_c   1.000
_cell.angle_alpha   90.00
_cell.angle_beta   90.00
_cell.angle_gamma   90.00
#
_symmetry.space_group_name_H-M   'P 1'
#
loop_
_entity.id
_entity.type
_entity.pdbx_description
1 polymer ?
#
loop_
_entity_poly.entity_id
_entity_poly.type
_entity_poly.pdbx_seq_one_letter_code
_entity_poly.pdbx_strand_id
1 'polypeptide(L)'
;MGNSLFLSTTTATQDGVSATFSSFSFNAGNYRNAYSGFYNSTPPTRCVVKIAKASKIASMVKKRRSSKKIVVGGVSAPGSVSDLSLPSFSASTDKNVMAKQIADLILSRPENSHHEISQIVTSVTQKLDPTAQMMFDDAVVSNLAHKCSLEFNKRKDGSSDSVKRPLQFNVPDMLKIQYKHPFLSANVDQTICIEPFITGEYHRFVSNNGTLLFQGTLGAFCHFTYHHSNGNFIIVDIQGVRKETLYELTDPAIHTAGKGGLFGELDLGDVGIDAFFMTHECNGLCRDLPRPDSHINSKSTSRVNMKEKIMLKNGTFDPTKKRVSHRRKT
;
A
#
# COMPACT_ATOMS: atom_id res chain seq x y z
N MET A 1 7.54 -6.63 0.70
CA MET A 1 8.49 -6.86 1.81
C MET A 1 8.94 -8.32 1.77
N GLY A 2 9.69 -8.85 2.73
CA GLY A 2 9.97 -10.29 2.80
C GLY A 2 8.89 -10.94 3.66
N ASN A 3 7.95 -11.65 3.05
CA ASN A 3 6.79 -12.22 3.74
C ASN A 3 7.17 -13.61 4.28
N SER A 4 6.95 -13.85 5.57
CA SER A 4 7.32 -15.09 6.27
C SER A 4 6.05 -15.74 6.82
N LEU A 5 5.90 -17.05 6.68
CA LEU A 5 4.72 -17.81 7.11
C LEU A 5 4.86 -18.33 8.55
N PHE A 6 3.84 -18.16 9.40
CA PHE A 6 3.88 -18.67 10.78
C PHE A 6 2.58 -19.30 11.28
N LEU A 7 2.69 -20.28 12.19
CA LEU A 7 1.60 -20.89 12.96
C LEU A 7 1.57 -20.31 14.38
N SER A 8 0.41 -19.80 14.84
CA SER A 8 0.29 -19.16 16.16
C SER A 8 -0.09 -20.14 17.29
N THR A 9 0.54 -19.97 18.46
CA THR A 9 0.05 -20.45 19.77
C THR A 9 -0.38 -19.25 20.59
N THR A 10 -1.35 -19.41 21.50
CA THR A 10 -1.92 -18.28 22.25
C THR A 10 -1.96 -18.56 23.75
N THR A 11 -1.72 -17.51 24.52
CA THR A 11 -1.88 -17.48 25.98
C THR A 11 -2.74 -16.27 26.34
N ALA A 12 -3.87 -16.50 27.00
CA ALA A 12 -4.68 -15.43 27.54
C ALA A 12 -3.94 -14.72 28.68
N THR A 13 -3.95 -13.40 28.68
CA THR A 13 -3.38 -12.52 29.71
C THR A 13 -4.46 -11.55 30.20
N GLN A 14 -4.24 -10.88 31.33
CA GLN A 14 -5.21 -9.90 31.84
C GLN A 14 -5.46 -8.72 30.88
N ASP A 15 -4.47 -8.40 30.04
CA ASP A 15 -4.51 -7.25 29.12
C ASP A 15 -4.75 -7.64 27.64
N GLY A 16 -5.03 -8.92 27.35
CA GLY A 16 -5.25 -9.42 25.99
C GLY A 16 -4.72 -10.84 25.75
N VAL A 17 -4.47 -11.19 24.50
CA VAL A 17 -3.95 -12.50 24.07
C VAL A 17 -2.49 -12.35 23.65
N SER A 18 -1.57 -12.94 24.41
CA SER A 18 -0.19 -13.09 23.96
C SER A 18 -0.16 -14.21 22.92
N ALA A 19 0.30 -13.92 21.70
CA ALA A 19 0.36 -14.90 20.63
C ALA A 19 1.82 -15.14 20.24
N THR A 20 2.25 -16.40 20.23
CA THR A 20 3.57 -16.82 19.76
C THR A 20 3.49 -17.45 18.37
N PHE A 21 4.18 -16.90 17.38
CA PHE A 21 4.17 -17.35 15.98
C PHE A 21 5.39 -18.22 15.70
N SER A 22 5.22 -19.45 15.23
CA SER A 22 6.32 -20.38 14.91
C SER A 22 6.60 -20.46 13.41
N SER A 23 7.87 -20.50 12.99
CA SER A 23 8.23 -20.55 11.56
C SER A 23 8.11 -21.95 11.00
N PHE A 24 7.17 -22.14 10.08
CA PHE A 24 7.28 -23.20 9.10
C PHE A 24 7.19 -22.59 7.70
N SER A 25 8.30 -22.77 6.97
CA SER A 25 8.48 -22.54 5.53
C SER A 25 8.93 -21.14 5.08
N PHE A 26 10.26 -20.91 5.13
CA PHE A 26 10.96 -20.54 3.90
C PHE A 26 11.53 -21.83 3.30
N ASN A 27 11.44 -21.98 1.98
CA ASN A 27 11.98 -23.12 1.26
C ASN A 27 13.53 -23.04 1.25
N ALA A 28 14.17 -23.43 2.36
CA ALA A 28 15.55 -23.91 2.50
C ALA A 28 15.92 -24.01 4.00
N GLY A 29 15.97 -25.22 4.55
CA GLY A 29 16.77 -25.54 5.74
C GLY A 29 16.12 -25.29 7.11
N ASN A 30 15.79 -26.39 7.77
CA ASN A 30 15.62 -26.61 9.22
C ASN A 30 15.98 -25.47 10.20
N TYR A 31 15.12 -24.48 10.45
CA TYR A 31 15.16 -23.67 11.68
C TYR A 31 13.76 -23.20 12.11
N ARG A 32 13.51 -23.20 13.43
CA ARG A 32 12.25 -22.79 14.09
C ARG A 32 12.43 -21.40 14.73
N ASN A 33 11.75 -20.37 14.23
CA ASN A 33 11.70 -19.04 14.83
C ASN A 33 10.34 -18.81 15.50
N ALA A 34 10.33 -18.34 16.75
CA ALA A 34 9.12 -18.06 17.53
C ALA A 34 8.99 -16.54 17.81
N TYR A 35 7.82 -15.92 17.63
CA TYR A 35 7.63 -14.46 17.86
C TYR A 35 6.45 -14.21 18.76
N SER A 36 6.54 -13.37 19.79
CA SER A 36 5.40 -13.03 20.64
C SER A 36 4.88 -11.61 20.43
N GLY A 37 3.55 -11.44 20.40
CA GLY A 37 2.88 -10.15 20.37
C GLY A 37 1.60 -10.17 21.22
N PHE A 38 1.16 -9.00 21.69
CA PHE A 38 -0.11 -8.86 22.44
C PHE A 38 -1.23 -8.46 21.49
N TYR A 39 -2.35 -9.19 21.56
CA TYR A 39 -3.53 -9.02 20.74
C TYR A 39 -4.72 -8.65 21.59
N ASN A 40 -5.55 -7.73 21.12
CA ASN A 40 -6.83 -7.42 21.78
C ASN A 40 -7.95 -8.41 21.36
N SER A 41 -7.65 -9.35 20.45
CA SER A 41 -8.59 -10.33 19.87
C SER A 41 -7.90 -11.69 19.63
N THR A 42 -8.64 -12.69 19.14
CA THR A 42 -8.06 -13.98 18.75
C THR A 42 -7.16 -13.80 17.52
N PRO A 43 -5.85 -14.10 17.62
CA PRO A 43 -4.93 -13.96 16.49
C PRO A 43 -5.22 -15.01 15.40
N PRO A 44 -4.82 -14.74 14.14
CA PRO A 44 -4.95 -15.72 13.06
C PRO A 44 -4.12 -16.98 13.32
N THR A 45 -4.63 -18.13 12.90
CA THR A 45 -3.94 -19.43 13.02
C THR A 45 -2.69 -19.49 12.15
N ARG A 46 -2.76 -18.95 10.92
CA ARG A 46 -1.61 -18.74 10.03
C ARG A 46 -1.52 -17.29 9.61
N CYS A 47 -0.34 -16.69 9.76
CA CYS A 47 -0.14 -15.28 9.45
C CYS A 47 1.13 -15.00 8.64
N VAL A 48 1.15 -13.82 8.05
CA VAL A 48 2.33 -13.16 7.50
C VAL A 48 2.73 -12.03 8.43
N VAL A 49 4.01 -11.98 8.80
CA VAL A 49 4.58 -10.86 9.56
C VAL A 49 5.38 -9.96 8.63
N LYS A 50 5.11 -8.65 8.68
CA LYS A 50 5.80 -7.62 7.91
C LYS A 50 6.68 -6.80 8.84
N ILE A 51 7.94 -6.66 8.43
CA ILE A 51 8.98 -5.97 9.18
C ILE A 51 9.61 -4.90 8.29
N ALA A 52 9.81 -3.71 8.85
CA ALA A 52 10.55 -2.65 8.19
C ALA A 52 12.00 -3.06 7.92
N LYS A 53 12.44 -2.98 6.65
CA LYS A 53 13.84 -3.23 6.28
C LYS A 53 14.77 -2.20 6.93
N ALA A 54 15.88 -2.66 7.53
CA ALA A 54 16.87 -1.78 8.17
C ALA A 54 17.37 -0.65 7.26
N SER A 55 17.60 -0.94 5.97
CA SER A 55 18.01 0.06 4.97
C SER A 55 16.97 1.17 4.78
N LYS A 56 15.68 0.85 4.83
CA LYS A 56 14.59 1.83 4.74
C LYS A 56 14.51 2.70 5.98
N ILE A 57 14.63 2.10 7.16
CA ILE A 57 14.68 2.82 8.43
C ILE A 57 15.82 3.84 8.40
N ALA A 58 17.02 3.42 7.99
CA ALA A 58 18.19 4.30 7.89
C ALA A 58 17.96 5.46 6.90
N SER A 59 17.34 5.19 5.75
CA SER A 59 16.99 6.21 4.74
C SER A 59 16.01 7.25 5.30
N MET A 60 14.94 6.82 5.98
CA MET A 60 13.97 7.72 6.60
C MET A 60 14.59 8.58 7.70
N VAL A 61 15.43 7.99 8.56
CA VAL A 61 16.15 8.73 9.60
C VAL A 61 17.06 9.79 8.99
N LYS A 62 17.80 9.45 7.93
CA LYS A 62 18.64 10.42 7.21
C LYS A 62 17.81 11.56 6.63
N LYS A 63 16.68 11.27 5.97
CA LYS A 63 15.77 12.28 5.40
C LYS A 63 15.25 13.23 6.48
N ARG A 64 14.78 12.70 7.63
CA ARG A 64 14.30 13.51 8.77
C ARG A 64 15.40 14.41 9.35
N ARG A 65 16.65 13.94 9.45
CA ARG A 65 17.79 14.76 9.92
C ARG A 65 18.11 15.90 8.96
N SER A 66 18.08 15.65 7.65
CA SER A 66 18.30 16.69 6.63
C SER A 66 17.19 17.75 6.65
N SER A 67 15.92 17.35 6.77
CA SER A 67 14.80 18.31 6.85
C SER A 67 14.89 19.20 8.10
N LYS A 68 15.28 18.65 9.25
CA LYS A 68 15.51 19.47 10.46
C LYS A 68 16.66 20.47 10.30
N LYS A 69 17.74 20.12 9.59
CA LYS A 69 18.86 21.06 9.33
C LYS A 69 18.45 22.24 8.44
N ILE A 70 17.53 22.04 7.50
CA ILE A 70 17.04 23.10 6.61
C ILE A 70 16.18 24.12 7.37
N VAL A 71 15.41 23.68 8.38
CA VAL A 71 14.53 24.55 9.18
C VAL A 71 15.32 25.41 10.20
N VAL A 72 16.56 25.05 10.54
CA VAL A 72 17.41 25.82 11.48
C VAL A 72 18.09 27.03 10.80
N GLY A 73 18.06 27.14 9.47
CA GLY A 73 18.39 28.35 8.73
C GLY A 73 17.10 29.09 8.37
N GLY A 74 16.84 30.23 9.03
CA GLY A 74 15.53 30.88 9.11
C GLY A 74 14.76 30.98 7.79
N VAL A 75 13.56 30.38 7.78
CA VAL A 75 12.43 30.78 6.96
C VAL A 75 11.18 30.61 7.82
N SER A 76 10.37 31.67 7.86
CA SER A 76 9.13 31.82 8.63
C SER A 76 8.22 30.59 8.53
N ALA A 77 7.59 30.24 9.65
CA ALA A 77 6.59 29.18 9.74
C ALA A 77 5.51 29.34 8.65
N PRO A 78 5.08 28.26 7.97
CA PRO A 78 3.93 28.32 7.10
C PRO A 78 2.72 28.76 7.93
N GLY A 79 1.97 29.73 7.39
CA GLY A 79 0.88 30.42 8.07
C GLY A 79 -0.11 29.48 8.75
N SER A 80 -0.62 29.91 9.89
CA SER A 80 -1.72 29.28 10.59
C SER A 80 -2.93 29.19 9.66
N VAL A 81 -3.22 28.00 9.16
CA VAL A 81 -4.48 27.73 8.47
C VAL A 81 -5.51 27.48 9.55
N SER A 82 -6.42 28.44 9.71
CA SER A 82 -7.62 28.34 10.52
C SER A 82 -8.53 27.24 9.96
N ASP A 83 -8.88 26.31 10.84
CA ASP A 83 -10.14 25.56 10.82
C ASP A 83 -10.34 24.42 9.79
N LEU A 84 -9.27 23.69 9.44
CA LEU A 84 -9.47 22.25 9.25
C LEU A 84 -9.72 21.67 10.63
N SER A 85 -10.99 21.52 11.00
CA SER A 85 -11.41 20.71 12.14
C SER A 85 -10.99 19.25 11.87
N LEU A 86 -9.69 18.98 11.96
CA LEU A 86 -9.16 17.65 12.09
C LEU A 86 -9.93 17.07 13.27
N PRO A 87 -10.65 15.94 13.10
CA PRO A 87 -11.22 15.25 14.23
C PRO A 87 -10.12 15.18 15.27
N SER A 88 -10.40 15.60 16.49
CA SER A 88 -9.44 15.48 17.56
C SER A 88 -9.13 13.99 17.66
N PHE A 89 -8.05 13.53 17.02
CA PHE A 89 -7.56 12.15 17.08
C PHE A 89 -7.27 11.72 18.54
N SER A 90 -7.42 12.66 19.48
CA SER A 90 -7.22 12.67 20.92
C SER A 90 -8.12 11.76 21.75
N ALA A 91 -8.73 10.70 21.21
CA ALA A 91 -9.43 9.71 22.03
C ALA A 91 -8.77 8.32 22.02
N SER A 92 -8.04 7.95 20.96
CA SER A 92 -7.44 6.62 20.86
C SER A 92 -5.91 6.68 20.78
N THR A 93 -5.24 5.96 21.67
CA THR A 93 -3.80 5.68 21.56
C THR A 93 -3.50 4.48 20.65
N ASP A 94 -4.53 3.75 20.20
CA ASP A 94 -4.40 2.59 19.34
C ASP A 94 -4.18 3.00 17.88
N LYS A 95 -3.00 2.66 17.36
CA LYS A 95 -2.59 2.96 15.98
C LYS A 95 -3.49 2.28 14.94
N ASN A 96 -4.04 1.10 15.23
CA ASN A 96 -4.94 0.39 14.31
C ASN A 96 -6.23 1.17 14.11
N VAL A 97 -6.81 1.67 15.22
CA VAL A 97 -8.00 2.51 15.19
C VAL A 97 -7.71 3.81 14.45
N MET A 98 -6.57 4.45 14.72
CA MET A 98 -6.17 5.69 14.03
C MET A 98 -6.00 5.48 12.51
N ALA A 99 -5.37 4.40 12.08
CA ALA A 99 -5.19 4.11 10.65
C ALA A 99 -6.53 3.93 9.94
N LYS A 100 -7.47 3.20 10.56
CA LYS A 100 -8.84 3.05 10.06
C LYS A 100 -9.58 4.39 9.99
N GLN A 101 -9.49 5.21 11.03
CA GLN A 101 -10.13 6.53 11.08
C GLN A 101 -9.60 7.49 10.01
N ILE A 102 -8.28 7.46 9.72
CA ILE A 102 -7.73 8.25 8.61
C ILE A 102 -8.28 7.77 7.26
N ALA A 103 -8.33 6.46 7.03
CA ALA A 103 -8.90 5.93 5.81
C ALA A 103 -10.38 6.32 5.65
N ASP A 104 -11.16 6.24 6.73
CA ASP A 104 -12.56 6.71 6.77
C ASP A 104 -12.66 8.20 6.46
N LEU A 105 -11.82 9.03 7.07
CA LEU A 105 -11.82 10.47 6.86
C LEU A 105 -11.50 10.82 5.39
N ILE A 106 -10.49 10.18 4.79
CA ILE A 106 -10.11 10.37 3.39
C ILE A 106 -11.27 10.02 2.46
N LEU A 107 -11.95 8.89 2.68
CA LEU A 107 -13.06 8.45 1.83
C LEU A 107 -14.35 9.26 2.05
N SER A 108 -14.55 9.80 3.25
CA SER A 108 -15.74 10.61 3.57
C SER A 108 -15.68 12.04 3.02
N ARG A 109 -14.51 12.48 2.54
CA ARG A 109 -14.26 13.83 2.02
C ARG A 109 -13.52 13.79 0.68
N PRO A 110 -14.11 13.19 -0.37
CA PRO A 110 -13.47 13.09 -1.69
C PRO A 110 -13.19 14.46 -2.34
N GLU A 111 -13.91 15.51 -1.93
CA GLU A 111 -13.70 16.89 -2.35
C GLU A 111 -12.41 17.53 -1.81
N ASN A 112 -11.81 16.97 -0.75
CA ASN A 112 -10.55 17.46 -0.22
C ASN A 112 -9.48 17.44 -1.31
N SER A 113 -8.68 18.49 -1.36
CA SER A 113 -7.49 18.52 -2.18
C SER A 113 -6.44 17.53 -1.67
N HIS A 114 -5.54 17.10 -2.57
CA HIS A 114 -4.38 16.31 -2.20
C HIS A 114 -3.54 16.96 -1.09
N HIS A 115 -3.46 18.30 -1.05
CA HIS A 115 -2.74 19.02 -0.01
C HIS A 115 -3.37 18.79 1.37
N GLU A 116 -4.69 18.86 1.49
CA GLU A 116 -5.41 18.64 2.74
C GLU A 116 -5.31 17.18 3.20
N ILE A 117 -5.42 16.22 2.28
CA ILE A 117 -5.18 14.80 2.56
C ILE A 117 -3.74 14.60 3.09
N SER A 118 -2.76 15.23 2.44
CA SER A 118 -1.37 15.18 2.86
C SER A 118 -1.17 15.77 4.26
N GLN A 119 -1.81 16.89 4.59
CA GLN A 119 -1.77 17.47 5.94
C GLN A 119 -2.39 16.55 6.99
N ILE A 120 -3.55 15.93 6.71
CA ILE A 120 -4.20 14.96 7.60
C ILE A 120 -3.23 13.81 7.93
N VAL A 121 -2.70 13.14 6.90
CA VAL A 121 -1.81 11.98 7.06
C VAL A 121 -0.52 12.37 7.78
N THR A 122 0.11 13.48 7.37
CA THR A 122 1.40 13.91 7.95
C THR A 122 1.28 14.40 9.38
N SER A 123 0.13 14.97 9.78
CA SER A 123 -0.10 15.43 11.16
C SER A 123 0.05 14.31 12.20
N VAL A 124 -0.27 13.08 11.79
CA VAL A 124 -0.17 11.85 12.60
C VAL A 124 1.19 11.18 12.41
N THR A 125 1.59 10.91 11.16
CA THR A 125 2.78 10.10 10.87
C THR A 125 4.10 10.76 11.28
N GLN A 126 4.17 12.10 11.30
CA GLN A 126 5.38 12.82 11.74
C GLN A 126 5.75 12.56 13.20
N LYS A 127 4.78 12.19 14.04
CA LYS A 127 4.97 11.89 15.48
C LYS A 127 5.43 10.44 15.70
N LEU A 128 5.26 9.58 14.70
CA LEU A 128 5.61 8.17 14.78
C LEU A 128 7.11 7.97 14.57
N ASP A 129 7.68 6.98 15.26
CA ASP A 129 9.00 6.47 14.91
C ASP A 129 8.99 5.88 13.49
N PRO A 130 10.15 5.73 12.82
CA PRO A 130 10.18 5.29 11.43
C PRO A 130 9.53 3.92 11.18
N THR A 131 9.64 2.97 12.14
CA THR A 131 9.01 1.64 11.96
C THR A 131 7.51 1.75 12.07
N ALA A 132 7.01 2.48 13.08
CA ALA A 132 5.59 2.73 13.23
C ALA A 132 5.00 3.50 12.06
N GLN A 133 5.69 4.51 11.52
CA GLN A 133 5.21 5.23 10.33
C GLN A 133 5.03 4.28 9.14
N MET A 134 6.03 3.44 8.84
CA MET A 134 5.93 2.52 7.70
C MET A 134 4.75 1.55 7.84
N MET A 135 4.60 0.94 9.03
CA MET A 135 3.51 0.02 9.30
C MET A 135 2.14 0.72 9.29
N PHE A 136 2.10 1.98 9.75
CA PHE A 136 0.91 2.81 9.75
C PHE A 136 0.48 3.18 8.33
N ASP A 137 1.42 3.58 7.47
CA ASP A 137 1.14 3.87 6.06
C ASP A 137 0.57 2.62 5.35
N ASP A 138 1.19 1.44 5.56
CA ASP A 138 0.68 0.16 5.03
C ASP A 138 -0.74 -0.15 5.53
N ALA A 139 -1.02 0.09 6.81
CA ALA A 139 -2.34 -0.14 7.41
C ALA A 139 -3.41 0.83 6.87
N VAL A 140 -3.07 2.11 6.66
CA VAL A 140 -3.98 3.10 6.05
C VAL A 140 -4.30 2.68 4.62
N VAL A 141 -3.29 2.35 3.81
CA VAL A 141 -3.50 1.93 2.42
C VAL A 141 -4.33 0.65 2.33
N SER A 142 -4.09 -0.32 3.21
CA SER A 142 -4.88 -1.56 3.27
C SER A 142 -6.34 -1.30 3.67
N ASN A 143 -6.58 -0.38 4.62
CA ASN A 143 -7.94 0.04 4.99
C ASN A 143 -8.65 0.75 3.83
N LEU A 144 -7.96 1.64 3.10
CA LEU A 144 -8.50 2.30 1.90
C LEU A 144 -8.88 1.25 0.85
N ALA A 145 -8.00 0.30 0.56
CA ALA A 145 -8.26 -0.76 -0.41
C ALA A 145 -9.45 -1.65 -0.02
N HIS A 146 -9.50 -2.06 1.25
CA HIS A 146 -10.61 -2.84 1.79
C HIS A 146 -11.94 -2.10 1.65
N LYS A 147 -12.01 -0.83 2.07
CA LYS A 147 -13.24 -0.03 2.01
C LYS A 147 -13.68 0.25 0.57
N CYS A 148 -12.74 0.63 -0.30
CA CYS A 148 -13.02 0.77 -1.72
C CYS A 148 -13.52 -0.54 -2.35
N SER A 149 -13.01 -1.70 -1.91
CA SER A 149 -13.45 -2.99 -2.45
C SER A 149 -14.88 -3.31 -2.03
N LEU A 150 -15.29 -2.95 -0.81
CA LEU A 150 -16.68 -3.08 -0.37
C LEU A 150 -17.63 -2.25 -1.26
N GLU A 151 -17.29 -1.00 -1.57
CA GLU A 151 -18.10 -0.17 -2.46
C GLU A 151 -18.08 -0.67 -3.90
N PHE A 152 -16.92 -1.10 -4.40
CA PHE A 152 -16.80 -1.67 -5.73
C PHE A 152 -17.63 -2.94 -5.89
N ASN A 153 -17.63 -3.84 -4.89
CA ASN A 153 -18.39 -5.09 -4.90
C ASN A 153 -19.91 -4.85 -4.90
N LYS A 154 -20.39 -3.71 -4.39
CA LYS A 154 -21.81 -3.35 -4.39
C LYS A 154 -22.30 -2.89 -5.77
N ARG A 155 -21.40 -2.54 -6.70
CA ARG A 155 -21.78 -2.07 -8.04
C ARG A 155 -22.48 -3.19 -8.79
N LYS A 156 -23.81 -3.11 -8.83
CA LYS A 156 -24.64 -3.86 -9.76
C LYS A 156 -24.65 -3.08 -11.05
N ASP A 157 -23.92 -3.54 -12.07
CA ASP A 157 -24.27 -3.09 -13.40
C ASP A 157 -25.57 -3.81 -13.80
N GLY A 158 -26.49 -3.11 -14.46
CA GLY A 158 -27.69 -3.72 -15.03
C GLY A 158 -27.36 -4.59 -16.26
N SER A 159 -26.18 -5.20 -16.31
CA SER A 159 -25.57 -5.82 -17.48
C SER A 159 -24.97 -7.21 -17.13
N SER A 160 -24.45 -7.92 -18.12
CA SER A 160 -23.78 -9.21 -17.94
C SER A 160 -22.42 -9.12 -17.24
N ASP A 161 -21.93 -7.91 -16.99
CA ASP A 161 -20.57 -7.59 -16.53
C ASP A 161 -20.50 -7.18 -15.06
N SER A 162 -21.51 -7.50 -14.24
CA SER A 162 -21.45 -7.39 -12.78
C SER A 162 -20.20 -8.03 -12.17
N VAL A 163 -19.78 -7.58 -10.98
CA VAL A 163 -18.63 -8.14 -10.27
C VAL A 163 -18.91 -9.60 -9.89
N LYS A 164 -18.55 -10.54 -10.78
CA LYS A 164 -18.75 -11.99 -10.59
C LYS A 164 -17.93 -12.55 -9.45
N ARG A 165 -16.77 -11.94 -9.20
CA ARG A 165 -15.80 -12.36 -8.19
C ARG A 165 -15.47 -11.16 -7.30
N PRO A 166 -16.07 -11.04 -6.10
CA PRO A 166 -15.81 -9.93 -5.19
C PRO A 166 -14.34 -9.88 -4.76
N LEU A 167 -13.90 -8.66 -4.44
CA LEU A 167 -12.55 -8.37 -3.96
C LEU A 167 -12.58 -8.24 -2.44
N GLN A 168 -11.69 -8.96 -1.77
CA GLN A 168 -11.48 -8.88 -0.32
C GLN A 168 -10.01 -8.63 -0.03
N PHE A 169 -9.71 -7.47 0.55
CA PHE A 169 -8.36 -7.16 1.03
C PHE A 169 -8.21 -7.52 2.49
N ASN A 170 -7.07 -8.14 2.83
CA ASN A 170 -6.60 -8.23 4.20
C ASN A 170 -6.21 -6.84 4.70
N VAL A 171 -6.55 -6.55 5.95
CA VAL A 171 -6.11 -5.36 6.67
C VAL A 171 -5.17 -5.84 7.77
N PRO A 172 -3.90 -5.38 7.79
CA PRO A 172 -2.95 -5.84 8.79
C PRO A 172 -3.21 -5.17 10.14
N ASP A 173 -2.91 -5.90 11.22
CA ASP A 173 -2.83 -5.37 12.57
C ASP A 173 -1.40 -4.94 12.89
N MET A 174 -1.25 -3.73 13.43
CA MET A 174 0.00 -3.21 13.95
C MET A 174 0.23 -3.66 15.38
N LEU A 175 1.41 -4.23 15.62
CA LEU A 175 1.86 -4.71 16.93
C LEU A 175 3.22 -4.13 17.30
N LYS A 176 3.48 -4.02 18.60
CA LYS A 176 4.84 -3.78 19.11
C LYS A 176 5.48 -5.09 19.54
N ILE A 177 6.75 -5.27 19.15
CA ILE A 177 7.55 -6.40 19.61
C ILE A 177 7.92 -6.19 21.07
N GLN A 178 7.53 -7.13 21.94
CA GLN A 178 7.94 -7.09 23.35
C GLN A 178 9.19 -7.93 23.63
N TYR A 179 9.41 -8.99 22.85
CA TYR A 179 10.53 -9.91 23.06
C TYR A 179 11.32 -10.07 21.76
N LYS A 180 12.63 -9.81 21.84
CA LYS A 180 13.53 -9.99 20.70
C LYS A 180 13.86 -11.45 20.54
N HIS A 181 13.40 -12.04 19.44
CA HIS A 181 13.84 -13.36 19.02
C HIS A 181 15.21 -13.25 18.30
N PRO A 182 16.19 -14.14 18.54
CA PRO A 182 17.54 -14.05 17.97
C PRO A 182 17.59 -13.96 16.43
N PHE A 183 16.58 -14.49 15.75
CA PHE A 183 16.49 -14.55 14.30
C PHE A 183 15.48 -13.55 13.71
N LEU A 184 14.87 -12.71 14.56
CA LEU A 184 14.05 -11.60 14.11
C LEU A 184 14.97 -10.43 13.75
N SER A 185 14.83 -9.92 12.52
CA SER A 185 15.58 -8.74 12.07
C SER A 185 15.07 -7.43 12.69
N ALA A 186 14.00 -7.51 13.48
CA ALA A 186 13.44 -6.42 14.27
C ALA A 186 13.83 -6.50 15.75
N ASN A 187 13.92 -5.34 16.38
CA ASN A 187 14.25 -5.19 17.80
C ASN A 187 12.98 -5.05 18.65
N VAL A 188 13.15 -5.18 19.98
CA VAL A 188 12.13 -4.79 20.96
C VAL A 188 11.69 -3.35 20.67
N ASP A 189 10.41 -3.06 20.94
CA ASP A 189 9.72 -1.80 20.72
C ASP A 189 9.49 -1.39 19.26
N GLN A 190 10.07 -2.11 18.29
CA GLN A 190 9.74 -1.88 16.88
C GLN A 190 8.29 -2.29 16.59
N THR A 191 7.64 -1.49 15.75
CA THR A 191 6.30 -1.80 15.27
C THR A 191 6.40 -2.71 14.05
N ILE A 192 5.57 -3.76 14.02
CA ILE A 192 5.40 -4.70 12.91
C ILE A 192 3.93 -4.73 12.48
N CYS A 193 3.67 -5.23 11.28
CA CYS A 193 2.33 -5.56 10.82
C CYS A 193 2.16 -7.08 10.75
N ILE A 194 0.98 -7.58 11.08
CA ILE A 194 0.61 -8.98 10.92
C ILE A 194 -0.71 -9.08 10.18
N GLU A 195 -0.87 -10.10 9.35
CA GLU A 195 -2.13 -10.33 8.62
C GLU A 195 -2.35 -11.82 8.36
N PRO A 196 -3.60 -12.25 8.08
CA PRO A 196 -3.87 -13.64 7.73
C PRO A 196 -3.07 -14.11 6.51
N PHE A 197 -2.57 -15.34 6.58
CA PHE A 197 -1.94 -15.96 5.42
C PHE A 197 -2.99 -16.40 4.40
N ILE A 198 -2.83 -15.96 3.16
CA ILE A 198 -3.68 -16.35 2.04
C ILE A 198 -3.17 -17.68 1.45
N THR A 199 -3.98 -18.73 1.54
CA THR A 199 -3.65 -20.04 0.97
C THR A 199 -4.04 -20.12 -0.50
N GLY A 200 -3.11 -20.56 -1.36
CA GLY A 200 -3.32 -20.85 -2.77
C GLY A 200 -2.17 -20.37 -3.65
N GLU A 201 -2.38 -20.38 -4.97
CA GLU A 201 -1.39 -19.86 -5.93
C GLU A 201 -1.39 -18.33 -5.92
N TYR A 202 -0.26 -17.76 -5.50
CA TYR A 202 -0.10 -16.33 -5.36
C TYR A 202 0.27 -15.68 -6.68
N HIS A 203 -0.45 -14.62 -7.04
CA HIS A 203 -0.18 -13.82 -8.22
C HIS A 203 -0.15 -12.33 -7.89
N ARG A 204 0.69 -11.61 -8.62
CA ARG A 204 0.56 -10.16 -8.78
C ARG A 204 -0.21 -9.89 -10.06
N PHE A 205 -1.39 -9.30 -9.96
CA PHE A 205 -2.29 -9.08 -11.10
C PHE A 205 -2.05 -7.73 -11.76
N VAL A 206 -1.87 -6.69 -10.94
CA VAL A 206 -1.58 -5.31 -11.37
C VAL A 206 -0.35 -4.86 -10.59
N SER A 207 0.67 -4.33 -11.25
CA SER A 207 1.84 -3.77 -10.56
C SER A 207 1.66 -2.28 -10.28
N ASN A 208 2.48 -1.74 -9.39
CA ASN A 208 2.56 -0.30 -9.15
C ASN A 208 3.23 0.50 -10.29
N ASN A 209 3.78 -0.13 -11.34
CA ASN A 209 4.44 0.57 -12.44
C ASN A 209 3.64 0.58 -13.75
N GLY A 210 2.35 0.25 -13.68
CA GLY A 210 1.46 0.20 -14.83
C GLY A 210 1.51 -1.11 -15.61
N THR A 211 2.12 -2.18 -15.10
CA THR A 211 2.03 -3.50 -15.74
C THR A 211 0.77 -4.22 -15.27
N LEU A 212 -0.13 -4.56 -16.19
CA LEU A 212 -1.31 -5.38 -15.92
C LEU A 212 -1.09 -6.77 -16.50
N LEU A 213 -0.99 -7.78 -15.62
CA LEU A 213 -0.95 -9.19 -16.02
C LEU A 213 -2.36 -9.75 -16.22
N PHE A 214 -3.36 -9.14 -15.59
CA PHE A 214 -4.77 -9.51 -15.75
C PHE A 214 -5.63 -8.26 -15.95
N GLN A 215 -6.28 -8.15 -17.11
CA GLN A 215 -7.30 -7.15 -17.39
C GLN A 215 -8.67 -7.59 -16.84
N GLY A 216 -9.68 -6.72 -16.83
CA GLY A 216 -11.03 -7.05 -16.35
C GLY A 216 -11.31 -6.45 -14.97
N THR A 217 -11.87 -7.25 -14.05
CA THR A 217 -12.34 -6.79 -12.73
C THR A 217 -11.27 -6.05 -11.91
N LEU A 218 -10.03 -6.54 -11.89
CA LEU A 218 -8.98 -5.95 -11.06
C LEU A 218 -8.47 -4.62 -11.63
N GLY A 219 -8.35 -4.49 -12.95
CA GLY A 219 -8.05 -3.20 -13.60
C GLY A 219 -9.21 -2.22 -13.43
N ALA A 220 -10.45 -2.68 -13.55
CA ALA A 220 -11.63 -1.85 -13.30
C ALA A 220 -11.73 -1.37 -11.85
N PHE A 221 -11.28 -2.18 -10.88
CA PHE A 221 -11.17 -1.76 -9.48
C PHE A 221 -10.16 -0.62 -9.31
N CYS A 222 -8.97 -0.74 -9.91
CA CYS A 222 -7.99 0.36 -9.90
C CYS A 222 -8.59 1.64 -10.51
N HIS A 223 -9.18 1.56 -11.71
CA HIS A 223 -9.85 2.70 -12.35
C HIS A 223 -10.96 3.29 -11.46
N PHE A 224 -11.81 2.44 -10.86
CA PHE A 224 -12.84 2.86 -9.92
C PHE A 224 -12.26 3.65 -8.74
N THR A 225 -11.16 3.20 -8.13
CA THR A 225 -10.59 3.89 -6.96
C THR A 225 -10.11 5.30 -7.30
N TYR A 226 -9.67 5.54 -8.54
CA TYR A 226 -9.31 6.88 -9.01
C TYR A 226 -10.51 7.83 -9.03
N HIS A 227 -11.66 7.41 -9.57
CA HIS A 227 -12.85 8.26 -9.57
C HIS A 227 -13.53 8.35 -8.21
N HIS A 228 -13.52 7.26 -7.46
CA HIS A 228 -14.09 7.22 -6.11
C HIS A 228 -13.37 8.19 -5.16
N SER A 229 -12.08 8.42 -5.37
CA SER A 229 -11.29 9.40 -4.63
C SER A 229 -11.30 10.81 -5.24
N ASN A 230 -12.10 11.05 -6.27
CA ASN A 230 -12.12 12.30 -7.04
C ASN A 230 -10.73 12.67 -7.60
N GLY A 231 -9.98 11.67 -8.06
CA GLY A 231 -8.65 11.83 -8.65
C GLY A 231 -7.51 11.99 -7.62
N ASN A 232 -7.80 12.00 -6.32
CA ASN A 232 -6.77 12.17 -5.29
C ASN A 232 -5.81 10.99 -5.17
N PHE A 233 -6.27 9.78 -5.50
CA PHE A 233 -5.43 8.58 -5.49
C PHE A 233 -5.97 7.44 -6.34
N ILE A 234 -5.09 6.51 -6.71
CA ILE A 234 -5.44 5.21 -7.30
C ILE A 234 -4.79 4.08 -6.51
N ILE A 235 -5.53 2.99 -6.30
CA ILE A 235 -5.01 1.77 -5.65
C ILE A 235 -4.48 0.82 -6.72
N VAL A 236 -3.24 0.36 -6.51
CA VAL A 236 -2.46 -0.50 -7.43
C VAL A 236 -1.71 -1.58 -6.63
N ASP A 237 -0.75 -2.27 -7.25
CA ASP A 237 -0.06 -3.45 -6.70
C ASP A 237 -1.07 -4.52 -6.21
N ILE A 238 -2.08 -4.80 -7.03
CA ILE A 238 -3.14 -5.74 -6.73
C ILE A 238 -2.57 -7.16 -6.81
N GLN A 239 -2.46 -7.84 -5.67
CA GLN A 239 -1.82 -9.15 -5.55
C GLN A 239 -2.49 -10.02 -4.48
N GLY A 240 -2.37 -11.33 -4.63
CA GLY A 240 -3.01 -12.31 -3.75
C GLY A 240 -3.38 -13.59 -4.48
N VAL A 241 -4.47 -14.23 -4.09
CA VAL A 241 -4.95 -15.50 -4.64
C VAL A 241 -6.31 -15.33 -5.29
N ARG A 242 -6.44 -15.82 -6.52
CA ARG A 242 -7.74 -15.93 -7.20
C ARG A 242 -8.42 -17.24 -6.77
N LYS A 243 -9.45 -17.15 -5.92
CA LYS A 243 -10.26 -18.30 -5.52
C LYS A 243 -11.45 -18.48 -6.45
N GLU A 244 -12.18 -19.59 -6.31
CA GLU A 244 -13.39 -19.89 -7.09
C GLU A 244 -14.55 -18.94 -6.77
N THR A 245 -14.58 -18.35 -5.58
CA THR A 245 -15.66 -17.44 -5.13
C THR A 245 -15.24 -15.98 -5.00
N LEU A 246 -13.97 -15.67 -4.76
CA LEU A 246 -13.49 -14.30 -4.52
C LEU A 246 -12.02 -14.09 -4.93
N TYR A 247 -11.59 -12.85 -5.04
CA TYR A 247 -10.17 -12.48 -5.02
C TYR A 247 -9.79 -12.16 -3.58
N GLU A 248 -8.87 -12.94 -3.01
CA GLU A 248 -8.32 -12.66 -1.68
C GLU A 248 -7.00 -11.94 -1.89
N LEU A 249 -6.93 -10.70 -1.45
CA LEU A 249 -5.89 -9.75 -1.84
C LEU A 249 -5.16 -9.22 -0.61
N THR A 250 -3.90 -8.83 -0.79
CA THR A 250 -3.08 -8.22 0.25
C THR A 250 -2.04 -7.28 -0.35
N ASP A 251 -1.33 -6.56 0.51
CA ASP A 251 -0.21 -5.68 0.15
C ASP A 251 -0.52 -4.70 -1.00
N PRO A 252 -1.66 -3.97 -0.99
CA PRO A 252 -1.90 -2.96 -2.00
C PRO A 252 -0.91 -1.80 -1.87
N ALA A 253 -0.64 -1.13 -2.98
CA ALA A 253 0.02 0.17 -3.01
C ALA A 253 -0.94 1.25 -3.49
N ILE A 254 -0.58 2.50 -3.29
CA ILE A 254 -1.38 3.65 -3.71
C ILE A 254 -0.48 4.64 -4.45
N HIS A 255 -0.97 5.21 -5.54
CA HIS A 255 -0.41 6.43 -6.10
C HIS A 255 -1.31 7.58 -5.74
N THR A 256 -0.74 8.65 -5.21
CA THR A 256 -1.47 9.87 -4.86
C THR A 256 -1.27 10.94 -5.93
N ALA A 257 -2.21 11.86 -6.08
CA ALA A 257 -2.05 12.98 -7.01
C ALA A 257 -0.79 13.80 -6.70
N GLY A 258 -0.13 14.34 -7.74
CA GLY A 258 1.09 15.12 -7.62
C GLY A 258 2.36 14.27 -7.61
N LYS A 259 3.30 14.63 -6.72
CA LYS A 259 4.66 14.06 -6.72
C LYS A 259 4.75 12.63 -6.17
N GLY A 260 3.70 12.16 -5.50
CA GLY A 260 3.70 10.92 -4.75
C GLY A 260 4.60 10.93 -3.51
N GLY A 261 4.80 9.75 -2.94
CA GLY A 261 5.57 9.52 -1.72
C GLY A 261 4.80 9.77 -0.42
N LEU A 262 3.49 10.03 -0.46
CA LEU A 262 2.69 10.28 0.75
C LEU A 262 2.59 9.00 1.59
N PHE A 263 2.40 7.86 0.93
CA PHE A 263 2.29 6.53 1.55
C PHE A 263 3.53 5.66 1.28
N GLY A 264 4.70 6.28 1.22
CA GLY A 264 5.98 5.58 1.04
C GLY A 264 6.46 5.47 -0.41
N GLU A 265 7.52 4.69 -0.64
CA GLU A 265 8.27 4.70 -1.90
C GLU A 265 7.55 4.06 -3.09
N LEU A 266 6.49 3.27 -2.83
CA LEU A 266 5.70 2.63 -3.88
C LEU A 266 4.71 3.61 -4.54
N ASP A 267 4.44 4.74 -3.88
CA ASP A 267 3.66 5.85 -4.39
C ASP A 267 4.51 6.66 -5.38
N LEU A 268 4.28 6.43 -6.67
CA LEU A 268 4.98 7.05 -7.78
C LEU A 268 4.30 8.34 -8.26
N GLY A 269 3.23 8.79 -7.60
CA GLY A 269 2.51 10.00 -7.94
C GLY A 269 1.77 9.92 -9.28
N ASP A 270 1.61 11.07 -9.92
CA ASP A 270 0.99 11.20 -11.26
C ASP A 270 1.66 10.31 -12.30
N VAL A 271 2.98 10.07 -12.20
CA VAL A 271 3.71 9.18 -13.11
C VAL A 271 3.19 7.73 -13.00
N GLY A 272 2.87 7.29 -11.79
CA GLY A 272 2.28 5.96 -11.57
C GLY A 272 0.83 5.89 -12.03
N ILE A 273 0.06 6.96 -11.81
CA ILE A 273 -1.33 7.09 -12.28
C ILE A 273 -1.37 7.02 -13.81
N ASP A 274 -0.58 7.85 -14.49
CA ASP A 274 -0.47 7.87 -15.95
C ASP A 274 -0.05 6.49 -16.49
N ALA A 275 0.96 5.87 -15.87
CA ALA A 275 1.44 4.55 -16.29
C ALA A 275 0.36 3.47 -16.21
N PHE A 276 -0.51 3.51 -15.19
CA PHE A 276 -1.67 2.63 -15.10
C PHE A 276 -2.67 2.88 -16.24
N PHE A 277 -3.07 4.15 -16.46
CA PHE A 277 -4.06 4.47 -17.48
C PHE A 277 -3.56 4.26 -18.92
N MET A 278 -2.24 4.32 -19.14
CA MET A 278 -1.62 4.00 -20.43
C MET A 278 -1.77 2.53 -20.85
N THR A 279 -1.93 1.62 -19.89
CA THR A 279 -1.99 0.16 -20.13
C THR A 279 -3.33 -0.46 -19.76
N HIS A 280 -4.20 0.30 -19.08
CA HIS A 280 -5.54 -0.14 -18.73
C HIS A 280 -6.50 -0.07 -19.93
N GLU A 281 -7.10 -1.21 -20.26
CA GLU A 281 -8.21 -1.30 -21.21
C GLU A 281 -9.54 -1.35 -20.45
N CYS A 282 -10.37 -0.34 -20.65
CA CYS A 282 -11.69 -0.27 -20.02
C CYS A 282 -12.55 -1.45 -20.48
N ASN A 283 -13.34 -2.01 -19.57
CA ASN A 283 -14.30 -3.07 -19.84
C ASN A 283 -15.68 -2.67 -19.30
N GLY A 284 -16.66 -3.58 -19.31
CA GLY A 284 -18.04 -3.29 -18.86
C GLY A 284 -18.13 -2.65 -17.48
N LEU A 285 -17.24 -3.03 -16.55
CA LEU A 285 -17.20 -2.46 -15.18
C LEU A 285 -16.72 -0.99 -15.13
N CYS A 286 -16.13 -0.50 -16.22
CA CYS A 286 -15.63 0.88 -16.35
C CYS A 286 -16.63 1.81 -17.06
N ARG A 287 -17.81 1.34 -17.47
CA ARG A 287 -18.73 2.09 -18.34
C ARG A 287 -19.04 3.52 -17.87
N ASP A 288 -19.24 3.69 -16.57
CA ASP A 288 -19.58 4.98 -15.95
C ASP A 288 -18.35 5.72 -15.37
N LEU A 289 -17.15 5.24 -15.71
CA LEU A 289 -15.88 5.81 -15.26
C LEU A 289 -15.17 6.42 -16.46
N PRO A 290 -15.18 7.76 -16.62
CA PRO A 290 -14.49 8.38 -17.74
C PRO A 290 -13.01 8.06 -17.65
N ARG A 291 -12.31 7.96 -18.79
CA ARG A 291 -10.85 8.00 -18.72
C ARG A 291 -10.45 9.40 -18.26
N PRO A 292 -9.45 9.55 -17.36
CA PRO A 292 -8.94 10.86 -17.03
C PRO A 292 -8.49 11.55 -18.31
N ASP A 293 -8.82 12.84 -18.43
CA ASP A 293 -8.20 13.66 -19.46
C ASP A 293 -6.70 13.53 -19.28
N SER A 294 -6.03 12.97 -20.28
CA SER A 294 -4.61 12.69 -20.17
C SER A 294 -3.92 14.00 -19.78
N HIS A 295 -3.21 14.03 -18.65
CA HIS A 295 -2.26 15.11 -18.35
C HIS A 295 -1.20 15.28 -19.47
N ILE A 296 -1.20 14.33 -20.42
CA ILE A 296 -0.51 14.29 -21.70
C ILE A 296 -1.20 15.20 -22.73
N ASN A 297 -1.22 16.51 -22.49
CA ASN A 297 -1.28 17.47 -23.59
C ASN A 297 0.12 18.04 -23.85
N SER A 298 1.01 17.21 -24.40
CA SER A 298 1.97 17.61 -25.45
C SER A 298 2.81 16.42 -25.94
N LYS A 299 2.73 16.18 -27.26
CA LYS A 299 3.71 15.50 -28.14
C LYS A 299 3.84 13.97 -28.00
N SER A 300 3.37 13.32 -29.06
CA SER A 300 3.35 11.90 -29.42
C SER A 300 4.72 11.20 -29.56
N THR A 301 5.81 11.74 -29.02
CA THR A 301 7.16 11.12 -28.99
C THR A 301 7.55 10.54 -27.62
N SER A 302 6.68 10.67 -26.61
CA SER A 302 6.93 10.36 -25.19
C SER A 302 6.72 8.88 -24.79
N ARG A 303 6.05 8.06 -25.62
CA ARG A 303 5.72 6.65 -25.29
C ARG A 303 6.94 5.74 -25.08
N VAL A 304 8.05 6.00 -25.79
CA VAL A 304 9.29 5.19 -25.65
C VAL A 304 10.13 5.68 -24.47
N ASN A 305 10.25 7.01 -24.31
CA ASN A 305 11.07 7.63 -23.26
C ASN A 305 10.52 7.40 -21.83
N MET A 306 9.20 7.26 -21.65
CA MET A 306 8.61 7.08 -20.32
C MET A 306 8.85 5.67 -19.76
N LYS A 307 8.75 4.64 -20.62
CA LYS A 307 9.06 3.25 -20.23
C LYS A 307 10.53 3.10 -19.84
N GLU A 308 11.45 3.73 -20.58
CA GLU A 308 12.87 3.78 -20.23
C GLU A 308 13.12 4.52 -18.91
N LYS A 309 12.48 5.68 -18.69
CA LYS A 309 12.60 6.42 -17.41
C LYS A 309 12.14 5.60 -16.20
N ILE A 310 11.06 4.84 -16.33
CA ILE A 310 10.54 3.95 -15.27
C ILE A 310 11.53 2.79 -15.03
N MET A 311 12.06 2.18 -16.09
CA MET A 311 13.02 1.08 -15.95
C MET A 311 14.38 1.54 -15.40
N LEU A 312 14.80 2.78 -15.68
CA LEU A 312 15.96 3.47 -15.10
C LEU A 312 15.77 3.75 -13.60
N LYS A 313 14.61 4.31 -13.20
CA LYS A 313 14.30 4.60 -11.79
C LYS A 313 14.22 3.33 -10.93
N ASN A 314 13.87 2.20 -11.54
CA ASN A 314 13.74 0.90 -10.88
C ASN A 314 14.99 0.00 -11.00
N GLY A 315 16.08 0.47 -11.62
CA GLY A 315 17.34 -0.29 -11.74
C GLY A 315 17.28 -1.52 -12.66
N THR A 316 16.24 -1.62 -13.50
CA THR A 316 15.98 -2.77 -14.39
C THR A 316 16.50 -2.58 -15.82
N PHE A 317 17.07 -1.41 -16.14
CA PHE A 317 17.60 -1.07 -17.47
C PHE A 317 19.11 -0.82 -17.40
N ASP A 318 19.87 -1.57 -18.20
CA ASP A 318 21.32 -1.38 -18.40
C ASP A 318 21.55 -0.75 -19.80
N PRO A 319 21.90 0.55 -19.87
CA PRO A 319 22.08 1.27 -21.13
C PRO A 319 23.30 0.81 -21.94
N THR A 320 24.17 -0.05 -21.39
CA THR A 320 25.38 -0.53 -22.08
C THR A 320 25.13 -1.76 -22.96
N LYS A 321 23.98 -2.44 -22.80
CA LYS A 321 23.60 -3.60 -23.62
C LYS A 321 22.86 -3.14 -24.88
N LYS A 322 23.60 -2.91 -25.98
CA LYS A 322 23.01 -2.66 -27.30
C LYS A 322 22.08 -3.82 -27.70
N ARG A 323 20.83 -3.48 -28.04
CA ARG A 323 19.81 -4.41 -28.53
C ARG A 323 20.19 -4.88 -29.93
N VAL A 324 20.62 -6.13 -30.07
CA VAL A 324 20.90 -6.73 -31.39
C VAL A 324 19.57 -6.97 -32.10
N SER A 325 19.24 -6.12 -33.06
CA SER A 325 18.05 -6.29 -33.91
C SER A 325 18.23 -7.51 -34.82
N HIS A 326 17.52 -8.60 -34.53
CA HIS A 326 17.36 -9.68 -35.50
C HIS A 326 16.40 -9.23 -36.60
N ARG A 327 16.98 -8.80 -37.72
CA ARG A 327 16.27 -8.59 -38.97
C ARG A 327 15.84 -9.98 -39.47
N ARG A 328 14.54 -10.28 -39.45
CA ARG A 328 13.98 -11.42 -40.19
C ARG A 328 14.35 -11.22 -41.66
N LYS A 329 15.17 -12.11 -42.21
CA LYS A 329 15.29 -12.26 -43.67
C LYS A 329 13.99 -12.91 -44.14
N THR A 330 13.45 -12.30 -45.20
CA THR A 330 12.36 -12.77 -46.06
C THR A 330 12.56 -14.20 -46.49
#